data_AF-A0A953ISJ6-F1
#
_entry.id   AF-A0A953ISJ6-F1
#
_cell.length_a   1.000
_cell.length_b   1.000
_cell.length_c   1.000
_cell.angle_alpha   90.00
_cell.angle_beta   90.00
_cell.angle_gamma   90.00
#
_symmetry.space_group_name_H-M   'P 1'
#
loop_
_entity.id
_entity.type
_entity.pdbx_description
1 polymer ?
#
loop_
_entity_poly.entity_id
_entity_poly.type
_entity_poly.pdbx_seq_one_letter_code
_entity_poly.pdbx_strand_id
1 'polypeptide(L)'
;PYTVLEKTRRGDRDVEIAVKNLDLLIGRTPILVDDIISSGRTMLEAVRLIGVRGKGKPVCVAVHGLFADKSDELLEKAAARVVTSNTVPHRTNEIDLTPILAGAVGELTR
;
A
#
# COMPACT_ATOMS: atom_id res chain seq x y z
N PRO A 1 -14.11 3.45 -9.03
CA PRO A 1 -14.10 4.72 -8.27
C PRO A 1 -12.81 4.80 -7.45
N TYR A 2 -12.34 5.99 -7.11
CA TYR A 2 -11.19 6.18 -6.23
C TYR A 2 -11.40 7.40 -5.34
N THR A 3 -10.65 7.46 -4.23
CA THR A 3 -10.48 8.65 -3.40
C THR A 3 -9.00 8.74 -3.01
N VAL A 4 -8.51 9.95 -2.79
CA VAL A 4 -7.17 10.19 -2.25
C VAL A 4 -7.29 10.46 -0.76
N LEU A 5 -6.40 9.86 0.03
CA LEU A 5 -6.33 10.09 1.46
C LEU A 5 -5.33 11.22 1.72
N GLU A 6 -5.71 12.17 2.58
CA GLU A 6 -4.83 13.26 2.98
C GLU A 6 -3.98 12.80 4.17
N LYS A 7 -2.66 12.84 3.98
CA LYS A 7 -1.66 12.44 4.98
C LYS A 7 -1.06 13.68 5.62
N THR A 8 -1.26 13.84 6.92
CA THR A 8 -0.60 14.86 7.74
C THR A 8 0.44 14.18 8.62
N ARG A 9 1.71 14.59 8.49
CA ARG A 9 2.82 14.05 9.28
C ARG A 9 3.29 15.09 10.30
N ARG A 10 3.27 14.73 11.59
CA ARG A 10 3.77 15.54 12.70
C ARG A 10 5.04 14.89 13.32
N GLY A 11 6.02 14.59 12.47
CA GLY A 11 7.25 13.86 12.82
C GLY A 11 7.25 12.40 12.33
N ASP A 12 8.25 11.60 12.72
CA ASP A 12 8.45 10.27 12.11
C ASP A 12 7.40 9.23 12.49
N ARG A 13 6.72 9.42 13.62
CA ARG A 13 5.78 8.45 14.20
C ARG A 13 4.33 8.94 14.30
N ASP A 14 4.10 10.24 14.17
CA ASP A 14 2.77 10.83 14.24
C ASP A 14 2.26 11.10 12.83
N VAL A 15 1.37 10.21 12.37
CA VAL A 15 0.78 10.25 11.03
C VAL A 15 -0.73 10.20 11.20
N GLU A 16 -1.41 11.22 10.70
CA GLU A 16 -2.86 11.33 10.66
C GLU A 16 -3.33 11.16 9.22
N ILE A 17 -4.35 10.32 9.01
CA ILE A 17 -4.94 10.04 7.71
C ILE A 17 -6.39 10.51 7.70
N ALA A 18 -6.73 11.40 6.78
CA ALA A 18 -8.07 11.91 6.57
C ALA A 18 -8.62 11.50 5.20
N VAL A 19 -9.95 11.35 5.11
CA VAL A 19 -10.64 10.95 3.88
C VAL A 19 -11.98 11.68 3.82
N LYS A 20 -12.30 12.26 2.65
CA LYS A 20 -13.48 13.11 2.49
C LYS A 20 -14.78 12.31 2.36
N ASN A 21 -14.73 11.11 1.76
CA ASN A 21 -15.91 10.28 1.56
C ASN A 21 -15.55 8.78 1.56
N LEU A 22 -16.02 8.06 2.57
CA LEU A 22 -15.84 6.60 2.69
C LEU A 22 -17.01 5.79 2.14
N ASP A 23 -18.13 6.43 1.76
CA ASP A 23 -19.33 5.74 1.28
C ASP A 23 -19.06 5.01 -0.04
N LEU A 24 -18.06 5.49 -0.81
CA LEU A 24 -17.56 4.82 -2.00
C LEU A 24 -17.06 3.39 -1.72
N LEU A 25 -16.67 3.08 -0.48
CA LEU A 25 -16.14 1.78 -0.08
C LEU A 25 -17.23 0.79 0.37
N ILE A 26 -18.47 1.26 0.60
CA ILE A 26 -19.56 0.40 1.09
C ILE A 26 -19.80 -0.75 0.11
N GLY A 27 -19.77 -1.98 0.64
CA GLY A 27 -20.00 -3.20 -0.13
C GLY A 27 -18.84 -3.62 -1.04
N ARG A 28 -17.68 -2.95 -0.97
CA ARG A 28 -16.51 -3.21 -1.84
C ARG A 28 -15.28 -3.62 -1.04
N THR A 29 -14.36 -4.31 -1.70
CA THR A 29 -13.02 -4.59 -1.14
C THR A 29 -12.10 -3.41 -1.45
N PRO A 30 -11.61 -2.69 -0.43
CA PRO A 30 -10.77 -1.52 -0.63
C PRO A 30 -9.34 -1.92 -1.00
N ILE A 31 -8.76 -1.20 -1.97
CA ILE A 31 -7.36 -1.31 -2.38
C ILE A 31 -6.68 0.02 -2.06
N LEU A 32 -5.67 -0.03 -1.20
CA LEU A 32 -4.79 1.07 -0.86
C LEU A 32 -3.53 0.97 -1.72
N VAL A 33 -3.11 2.09 -2.31
CA VAL A 33 -1.93 2.15 -3.18
C VAL A 33 -1.02 3.27 -2.70
N ASP A 34 0.27 2.98 -2.55
CA ASP A 34 1.33 3.97 -2.27
C ASP A 34 2.59 3.60 -3.05
N ASP A 35 3.56 4.50 -3.11
CA ASP A 35 4.84 4.23 -3.77
C ASP A 35 5.71 3.28 -2.93
N ILE A 36 5.80 3.54 -1.63
CA ILE A 36 6.72 2.89 -0.69
C ILE A 36 5.99 2.51 0.59
N ILE A 37 6.11 1.25 1.00
CA ILE A 37 5.80 0.82 2.37
C ILE A 37 7.12 0.65 3.13
N SER A 38 7.46 1.68 3.92
CA SER A 38 8.64 1.66 4.80
C SER A 38 8.25 1.25 6.23
N SER A 39 7.94 2.21 7.12
CA SER A 39 7.45 1.90 8.47
C SER A 39 6.02 1.36 8.52
N GLY A 40 5.30 1.36 7.40
CA GLY A 40 3.92 0.88 7.26
C GLY A 40 2.86 1.71 8.01
N ARG A 41 3.22 2.78 8.72
CA ARG A 41 2.29 3.59 9.53
C ARG A 41 1.15 4.20 8.72
N THR A 42 1.47 4.81 7.58
CA THR A 42 0.46 5.40 6.67
C THR A 42 -0.57 4.35 6.24
N MET A 43 -0.10 3.20 5.77
CA MET A 43 -0.98 2.10 5.36
C MET A 43 -1.79 1.54 6.53
N LEU A 44 -1.18 1.39 7.71
CA LEU A 44 -1.86 0.87 8.90
C LEU A 44 -3.00 1.78 9.35
N GLU A 45 -2.77 3.09 9.40
CA GLU A 45 -3.81 4.06 9.75
C GLU A 45 -4.92 4.10 8.69
N ALA A 46 -4.58 4.01 7.39
CA ALA A 46 -5.57 3.90 6.33
C ALA A 46 -6.40 2.61 6.44
N VAL A 47 -5.77 1.46 6.71
CA VAL A 47 -6.44 0.18 6.95
C VAL A 47 -7.40 0.27 8.13
N ARG A 48 -6.98 0.88 9.25
CA ARG A 48 -7.81 1.09 10.44
C ARG A 48 -9.02 1.98 10.15
N LEU A 49 -8.80 3.08 9.43
CA LEU A 49 -9.85 4.02 9.03
C LEU A 49 -10.92 3.35 8.16
N ILE A 50 -10.51 2.42 7.29
CA ILE A 50 -11.37 1.75 6.32
C ILE A 50 -12.03 0.48 6.89
N GLY A 51 -11.36 -0.22 7.80
CA GLY A 51 -11.67 -1.59 8.25
C GLY A 51 -13.04 -1.80 8.89
N VAL A 52 -13.82 -0.74 9.10
CA VAL A 52 -15.18 -0.78 9.66
C VAL A 52 -16.27 -0.65 8.59
N ARG A 53 -15.94 -0.27 7.34
CA ARG A 53 -16.94 0.16 6.33
C ARG A 53 -16.93 -0.63 5.01
N GLY A 54 -15.89 -1.41 4.75
CA GLY A 54 -15.73 -2.21 3.52
C GLY A 54 -16.31 -3.63 3.60
N LYS A 55 -16.38 -4.30 2.44
CA LYS A 55 -16.67 -5.75 2.33
C LYS A 55 -15.36 -6.50 2.09
N GLY A 56 -14.90 -7.22 3.11
CA GLY A 56 -13.70 -8.06 3.04
C GLY A 56 -12.42 -7.37 3.53
N LYS A 57 -11.30 -8.10 3.44
CA LYS A 57 -9.99 -7.67 3.90
C LYS A 57 -9.39 -6.60 2.95
N PRO A 58 -8.91 -5.44 3.45
CA PRO A 58 -8.24 -4.46 2.62
C PRO A 58 -6.98 -5.03 1.95
N VAL A 59 -6.65 -4.54 0.77
CA VAL A 59 -5.40 -4.89 0.06
C VAL A 59 -4.51 -3.65 0.00
N CYS A 60 -3.31 -3.74 0.57
CA CYS A 60 -2.27 -2.73 0.47
C CYS A 60 -1.32 -3.10 -0.68
N VAL A 61 -1.17 -2.20 -1.64
CA VAL A 61 -0.30 -2.36 -2.80
C VAL A 61 0.77 -1.28 -2.75
N ALA A 62 2.03 -1.65 -2.98
CA ALA A 62 3.08 -0.67 -3.19
C ALA A 62 4.11 -1.12 -4.22
N VAL A 63 4.79 -0.15 -4.83
CA VAL A 63 5.91 -0.46 -5.72
C VAL A 63 7.04 -1.03 -4.88
N HIS A 64 7.48 -0.30 -3.85
CA HIS A 64 8.64 -0.67 -3.03
C HIS A 64 8.22 -1.12 -1.62
N GLY A 65 8.39 -2.41 -1.32
CA GLY A 65 8.19 -2.97 0.03
C GLY A 65 9.49 -2.98 0.83
N LEU A 66 9.79 -1.91 1.58
CA LEU A 66 10.99 -1.83 2.41
C LEU A 66 10.81 -2.45 3.81
N PHE A 67 9.58 -2.40 4.34
CA PHE A 67 9.15 -3.07 5.57
C PHE A 67 10.08 -2.91 6.79
N ALA A 68 10.46 -1.68 7.11
CA ALA A 68 11.21 -1.37 8.33
C ALA A 68 10.44 -1.83 9.57
N ASP A 69 11.16 -2.32 10.59
CA ASP A 69 10.62 -2.82 11.85
C ASP A 69 9.48 -3.85 11.69
N LYS A 70 9.57 -4.71 10.66
CA LYS A 70 8.57 -5.76 10.36
C LYS A 70 7.17 -5.18 10.11
N SER A 71 7.10 -4.06 9.41
CA SER A 71 5.82 -3.36 9.17
C SER A 71 4.85 -4.14 8.27
N ASP A 72 5.34 -5.10 7.49
CA ASP A 72 4.54 -6.12 6.81
C ASP A 72 3.71 -6.95 7.79
N GLU A 73 4.32 -7.48 8.86
CA GLU A 73 3.63 -8.25 9.89
C GLU A 73 2.57 -7.40 10.61
N LEU A 74 2.84 -6.10 10.80
CA LEU A 74 1.89 -5.16 11.39
C LEU A 74 0.65 -4.97 10.52
N LEU A 75 0.83 -4.89 9.20
CA LEU A 75 -0.28 -4.78 8.24
C LEU A 75 -1.08 -6.07 8.15
N GLU A 76 -0.42 -7.22 8.14
CA GLU A 76 -1.08 -8.54 8.18
C GLU A 76 -1.93 -8.71 9.46
N LYS A 77 -1.40 -8.28 10.62
CA LYS A 77 -2.14 -8.27 11.90
C LYS A 77 -3.35 -7.32 11.86
N ALA A 78 -3.31 -6.27 11.06
CA ALA A 78 -4.45 -5.40 10.79
C ALA A 78 -5.42 -5.98 9.74
N ALA A 79 -5.30 -7.28 9.44
CA ALA A 79 -6.08 -8.02 8.46
C ALA A 79 -5.97 -7.49 7.02
N ALA A 80 -4.92 -6.74 6.69
CA ALA A 80 -4.63 -6.34 5.32
C ALA A 80 -3.84 -7.43 4.59
N ARG A 81 -4.19 -7.67 3.33
CA ARG A 81 -3.29 -8.36 2.39
C ARG A 81 -2.27 -7.37 1.87
N VAL A 82 -0.99 -7.75 1.81
CA VAL A 82 0.09 -6.88 1.32
C VAL A 82 0.62 -7.46 0.00
N VAL A 83 0.65 -6.64 -1.03
CA VAL A 83 1.17 -6.98 -2.37
C VAL A 83 2.18 -5.93 -2.78
N THR A 84 3.36 -6.36 -3.21
CA THR A 84 4.42 -5.47 -3.70
C THR A 84 4.94 -5.90 -5.06
N SER A 85 5.72 -5.01 -5.67
CA SER A 85 6.52 -5.37 -6.83
C SER A 85 7.83 -6.03 -6.45
N ASN A 86 8.50 -6.67 -7.41
CA ASN A 86 9.82 -7.27 -7.23
C ASN A 86 11.01 -6.29 -7.22
N THR A 87 10.76 -4.98 -7.09
CA THR A 87 11.83 -3.96 -6.98
C THR A 87 12.69 -4.10 -5.72
N VAL A 88 12.13 -4.67 -4.64
CA VAL A 88 12.83 -5.03 -3.41
C VAL A 88 12.50 -6.49 -3.10
N PRO A 89 13.48 -7.41 -3.00
CA PRO A 89 13.21 -8.82 -2.73
C PRO A 89 12.47 -9.03 -1.41
N HIS A 90 11.24 -9.56 -1.49
CA HIS A 90 10.41 -9.84 -0.33
C HIS A 90 9.32 -10.88 -0.67
N ARG A 91 8.76 -11.57 0.34
CA ARG A 91 7.71 -12.60 0.14
C ARG A 91 6.38 -12.03 -0.39
N THR A 92 6.17 -10.73 -0.27
CA THR A 92 4.95 -10.04 -0.72
C THR A 92 4.97 -9.69 -2.21
N ASN A 93 6.05 -10.02 -2.92
CA ASN A 93 6.24 -9.68 -4.32
C ASN A 93 5.33 -10.55 -5.19
N GLU A 94 4.19 -10.00 -5.62
CA GLU A 94 3.27 -10.65 -6.56
C GLU A 94 3.17 -9.89 -7.90
N ILE A 95 3.85 -8.74 -8.02
CA ILE A 95 3.90 -7.94 -9.24
C ILE A 95 5.33 -7.96 -9.81
N ASP A 96 5.49 -8.59 -10.97
CA ASP A 96 6.79 -8.67 -11.65
C ASP A 96 6.99 -7.48 -12.59
N LEU A 97 8.01 -6.65 -12.33
CA LEU A 97 8.40 -5.52 -13.19
C LEU A 97 9.51 -5.89 -14.19
N THR A 98 10.05 -7.11 -14.16
CA THR A 98 11.12 -7.53 -15.07
C THR A 98 10.76 -7.29 -16.54
N PRO A 99 9.55 -7.61 -17.04
CA PRO A 99 9.21 -7.36 -18.45
C PRO A 99 9.25 -5.89 -18.84
N ILE A 100 8.72 -4.99 -17.98
CA ILE A 100 8.66 -3.55 -18.29
C ILE A 100 10.05 -2.91 -18.21
N LEU A 101 10.87 -3.32 -17.24
CA LEU A 101 12.23 -2.81 -17.09
C LEU A 101 13.14 -3.29 -18.22
N ALA A 102 13.04 -4.57 -18.60
CA ALA A 102 13.78 -5.13 -19.72
C ALA A 102 13.42 -4.41 -21.04
N GLY A 103 12.13 -4.12 -21.26
CA GLY A 103 11.67 -3.32 -22.39
C GLY A 103 12.30 -1.92 -22.41
N ALA A 104 12.22 -1.19 -21.30
CA ALA A 104 12.78 0.16 -21.19
C ALA A 104 14.30 0.21 -21.40
N VAL A 105 15.05 -0.76 -20.86
CA VAL A 105 16.50 -0.86 -21.10
C VAL A 105 16.80 -1.15 -22.57
N GLY A 106 15.98 -1.98 -23.23
CA GLY A 106 16.09 -2.26 -24.65
C GLY A 106 15.85 -1.02 -25.54
N GLU A 107 15.03 -0.06 -25.10
CA GLU A 107 14.82 1.21 -25.80
C GLU A 107 16.00 2.18 -25.61
N LEU A 108 16.60 2.21 -24.41
CA LEU A 108 17.75 3.08 -24.12
C LEU A 108 19.05 2.67 -24.82
N THR A 109 19.12 1.41 -25.28
CA THR A 109 20.32 0.82 -25.90
C THR A 109 20.22 0.75 -27.43
N ARG A 110 19.16 1.31 -28.03
CA ARG A 110 19.00 1.50 -29.47
C ARG A 110 19.48 2.89 -29.89
#